data_AF-A0A939WXJ6-F1
#
_entry.id   AF-A0A939WXJ6-F1
#
_cell.length_a   1.000
_cell.length_b   1.000
_cell.length_c   1.000
_cell.angle_alpha   90.00
_cell.angle_beta   90.00
_cell.angle_gamma   90.00
#
_symmetry.space_group_name_H-M   'P 1'
#
loop_
_entity.id
_entity.type
_entity.pdbx_description
1 polymer ?
#
loop_
_entity_poly.entity_id
_entity_poly.type
_entity_poly.pdbx_seq_one_letter_code
_entity_poly.pdbx_strand_id
1 'polypeptide(L)' 'MKVLFSTNDFLEFQNAKNIMEASCFEFDIRKTNDINGKFKILVDEIVYGDALQELESQTENEDYLSESDSEEI' A
#
# COMPACT_ATOMS: atom_id res chain seq x y z
N MET A 1 -1.28 14.78 -10.07
CA MET A 1 -1.88 13.77 -9.15
C MET A 1 -2.34 12.56 -9.94
N LYS A 2 -1.72 11.39 -9.70
CA LYS A 2 -1.99 10.11 -10.34
C LYS A 2 -2.30 9.06 -9.26
N VAL A 3 -3.20 8.11 -9.55
CA VAL A 3 -3.54 7.03 -8.61
C VAL A 3 -2.39 6.05 -8.55
N LEU A 4 -1.77 5.95 -7.37
CA LEU A 4 -0.69 5.01 -7.07
C LEU A 4 -1.24 3.63 -6.74
N PHE A 5 -2.23 3.57 -5.83
CA PHE A 5 -2.77 2.34 -5.30
C PHE A 5 -4.29 2.46 -5.16
N SER A 6 -5.02 1.37 -5.42
CA SER A 6 -6.47 1.32 -5.20
C SER A 6 -6.94 -0.08 -4.83
N THR A 7 -7.65 -0.18 -3.71
CA THR A 7 -8.21 -1.44 -3.21
C THR A 7 -9.56 -1.17 -2.52
N ASN A 8 -10.38 -2.20 -2.40
CA ASN A 8 -11.55 -2.22 -1.52
C ASN A 8 -11.26 -2.94 -0.19
N ASP A 9 -10.11 -3.61 -0.08
CA ASP A 9 -9.66 -4.24 1.15
C ASP A 9 -9.04 -3.20 2.10
N PHE A 10 -9.54 -3.15 3.34
CA PHE A 10 -9.07 -2.18 4.31
C PHE A 10 -7.65 -2.48 4.81
N LEU A 11 -7.28 -3.75 4.94
CA LEU A 11 -5.96 -4.15 5.43
C LEU A 11 -4.89 -3.82 4.38
N GLU A 12 -5.14 -4.15 3.11
CA GLU A 12 -4.25 -3.78 2.01
C GLU A 12 -4.07 -2.26 1.93
N PHE A 13 -5.15 -1.49 2.11
CA PHE A 13 -5.10 -0.04 2.15
C PHE A 13 -4.28 0.49 3.33
N GLN A 14 -4.45 -0.06 4.53
CA GLN A 14 -3.65 0.36 5.69
C GLN A 14 -2.17 0.06 5.48
N ASN A 15 -1.83 -1.10 4.90
CA ASN A 15 -0.44 -1.42 4.60
C ASN A 15 0.18 -0.43 3.61
N ALA A 16 -0.49 -0.21 2.47
CA ALA A 16 -0.07 0.76 1.47
C ALA A 16 0.05 2.19 2.06
N LYS A 17 -0.89 2.60 2.90
CA LYS A 17 -0.85 3.90 3.60
C LYS A 17 0.36 3.99 4.52
N ASN A 18 0.65 2.97 5.31
CA ASN A 18 1.78 2.98 6.24
C ASN A 18 3.12 3.08 5.49
N ILE A 19 3.26 2.36 4.37
CA ILE A 19 4.45 2.47 3.51
C ILE A 19 4.60 3.92 3.01
N MET A 20 3.50 4.52 2.54
CA MET A 20 3.54 5.91 2.06
C MET A 20 3.78 6.93 3.18
N GLU A 21 3.26 6.72 4.39
CA GLU A 21 3.55 7.57 5.56
C GLU A 21 5.00 7.46 6.04
N ALA A 22 5.63 6.30 5.86
CA ALA A 22 7.06 6.11 6.13
C ALA A 22 7.94 6.71 5.03
N SER A 23 7.41 6.90 3.83
CA SER A 23 8.08 7.58 2.72
C SER A 23 8.10 9.10 2.90
N CYS A 24 9.00 9.78 2.18
CA CYS A 24 9.03 11.26 2.14
C CYS A 24 8.12 11.84 1.04
N PHE A 25 7.24 11.05 0.43
CA PHE A 25 6.39 11.50 -0.66
C PHE A 25 5.13 12.19 -0.14
N GLU A 26 4.74 13.29 -0.78
CA GLU A 26 3.41 13.86 -0.58
C GLU A 26 2.36 13.01 -1.30
N PHE A 27 1.28 12.66 -0.59
CA PHE A 27 0.18 11.86 -1.14
C PHE A 27 -1.19 12.31 -0.62
N ASP A 28 -2.24 11.96 -1.36
CA ASP A 28 -3.65 12.21 -1.03
C ASP A 28 -4.41 10.88 -0.95
N ILE A 29 -5.42 10.82 -0.09
CA ILE A 29 -6.26 9.63 0.11
C ILE A 29 -7.69 9.95 -0.27
N ARG A 30 -8.29 9.11 -1.13
CA ARG A 30 -9.70 9.22 -1.52
C ARG A 30 -10.44 7.92 -1.32
N LYS A 31 -11.67 8.02 -0.79
CA LYS A 31 -12.61 6.90 -0.70
C LYS A 31 -13.77 7.16 -1.66
N THR A 32 -14.12 6.18 -2.49
CA THR A 32 -15.33 6.28 -3.33
C THR A 32 -16.58 5.97 -2.49
N ASN A 33 -17.68 6.68 -2.77
CA ASN A 33 -18.97 6.52 -2.09
C ASN A 33 -19.88 5.47 -2.75
N ASP A 34 -19.31 4.50 -3.46
CA ASP A 34 -20.05 3.39 -4.05
C ASP A 34 -20.23 2.23 -3.06
N ILE A 35 -21.14 1.31 -3.39
CA ILE A 35 -21.47 0.12 -2.56
C ILE A 35 -20.21 -0.73 -2.27
N ASN A 36 -19.20 -0.64 -3.14
CA ASN A 36 -17.92 -1.35 -3.04
C ASN A 36 -16.75 -0.45 -2.62
N GLY A 37 -17.05 0.65 -1.89
CA GLY A 37 -16.14 1.73 -1.50
C GLY A 37 -14.65 1.43 -1.62
N LYS A 38 -14.01 1.97 -2.66
CA LYS A 38 -12.58 1.80 -2.92
C LYS A 38 -11.77 2.91 -2.28
N PHE A 39 -10.74 2.52 -1.55
CA PHE A 39 -9.67 3.40 -1.13
C PHE A 39 -8.71 3.63 -2.31
N LYS A 40 -8.19 4.84 -2.40
CA LYS A 40 -7.22 5.27 -3.41
C LYS A 40 -6.16 6.11 -2.75
N ILE A 41 -4.91 5.82 -3.05
CA ILE A 41 -3.76 6.67 -2.72
C ILE A 41 -3.30 7.33 -4.02
N LEU A 42 -3.12 8.66 -3.99
CA LEU A 42 -2.68 9.45 -5.13
C LEU A 42 -1.40 10.17 -4.78
N VAL A 43 -0.48 10.27 -5.74
CA VAL A 43 0.79 11.00 -5.61
C VAL A 43 0.94 11.96 -6.78
N ASP A 44 1.89 12.90 -6.69
CA ASP A 44 2.27 13.69 -7.86
C ASP A 44 2.78 12.78 -8.99
N GLU A 45 2.52 13.16 -10.23
CA GLU A 45 2.98 12.40 -11.39
C GLU A 45 4.51 12.37 -11.49
N ILE A 46 5.19 13.40 -10.98
CA ILE A 46 6.66 13.51 -10.96
C ILE A 46 7.28 12.41 -10.09
N VAL A 47 6.68 12.09 -8.94
CA VAL A 47 7.21 11.11 -7.98
C VAL A 47 6.54 9.73 -8.11
N TYR A 48 5.63 9.56 -9.08
CA TYR A 48 4.83 8.35 -9.22
C TYR A 48 5.67 7.08 -9.38
N GLY A 49 6.75 7.16 -10.17
CA GLY A 49 7.63 6.01 -10.41
C GLY A 49 8.34 5.57 -9.12
N ASP A 50 8.93 6.52 -8.42
CA ASP A 50 9.68 6.27 -7.18
C ASP A 50 8.74 5.77 -6.06
N ALA A 51 7.56 6.38 -5.94
CA ALA A 51 6.54 5.96 -4.98
C ALA A 51 5.98 4.55 -5.28
N LEU A 52 5.87 4.18 -6.57
CA LEU A 52 5.44 2.84 -6.96
C LEU A 52 6.50 1.80 -6.60
N GLN A 53 7.77 2.11 -6.88
CA GLN A 53 8.88 1.23 -6.54
C GLN A 53 9.00 1.01 -5.02
N GLU A 54 8.81 2.06 -4.22
CA GLU A 54 8.82 1.93 -2.75
C GLU A 54 7.70 0.98 -2.29
N LEU A 55 6.47 1.17 -2.81
CA LEU A 55 5.32 0.34 -2.48
C LEU A 55 5.55 -1.14 -2.84
N GLU A 56 6.14 -1.42 -4.00
CA GLU A 56 6.46 -2.78 -4.45
C GLU A 56 7.60 -3.40 -3.61
N SER A 57 8.66 -2.65 -3.32
CA SER A 57 9.84 -3.15 -2.59
C SER A 57 9.56 -3.58 -1.14
N GLN A 58 8.59 -2.93 -0.49
CA GLN A 58 8.16 -3.29 0.87
C GLN A 58 7.18 -4.47 0.87
N THR A 59 6.53 -4.75 -0.26
CA THR A 59 5.63 -5.91 -0.42
C THR A 59 6.43 -7.21 -0.63
N GLU A 60 7.63 -7.15 -1.21
CA GLU A 60 8.49 -8.33 -1.45
C GLU A 60 9.35 -8.75 -0.24
N ASN A 61 9.48 -7.93 0.81
CA ASN A 61 10.22 -8.29 2.03
C ASN A 61 9.42 -9.17 3.02
N GLU A 62 8.18 -9.55 2.69
CA GLU A 62 7.29 -10.37 3.52
C GLU A 62 7.32 -11.88 3.17
N ASP A 63 8.23 -12.32 2.28
CA ASP A 63 8.39 -13.74 1.89
C ASP A 63 9.41 -14.53 2.75
N TYR A 64 10.03 -13.90 3.77
CA TYR A 64 11.08 -14.53 4.60
C TYR A 64 10.58 -15.05 5.97
N LEU A 65 9.28 -14.99 6.24
CA LEU A 65 8.67 -15.48 7.50
C LEU A 65 7.62 -16.57 7.24
N SER A 66 7.90 -17.46 6.28
CA SER A 66 7.06 -18.62 5.96
C SER A 66 7.75 -19.96 6.26
N GLU A 67 8.61 -20.04 7.29
CA GLU A 67 9.03 -21.33 7.86
C GLU A 67 9.14 -21.23 9.38
N SER A 68 8.04 -21.51 10.08
CA SER A 68 8.05 -22.10 11.41
C SER A 68 6.67 -22.68 11.73
N ASP A 69 6.25 -23.67 10.92
CA ASP A 69 5.39 -24.72 11.46
C ASP A 69 6.24 -25.50 12.47
N SER A 70 6.03 -25.22 13.75
CA SER A 70 6.23 -26.20 14.80
C SER A 70 5.08 -26.07 15.78
N GLU A 71 4.10 -26.95 15.57
CA GLU A 71 3.10 -27.35 16.56
C GLU A 71 3.77 -27.90 17.84
N GLU A 72 3.01 -27.90 18.95
CA GLU A 72 3.33 -28.41 20.30
C GLU A 72 4.32 -27.53 21.10
N ILE A 73 4.00 -26.97 22.29
CA ILE A 73 3.28 -27.49 23.47
C ILE A 73 2.57 -26.32 24.19
#